data_AF-A0A7D9D109-F1
#
_entry.id   AF-A0A7D9D109-F1
#
_cell.length_a   1.000
_cell.length_b   1.000
_cell.length_c   1.000
_cell.angle_alpha   90.00
_cell.angle_beta   90.00
_cell.angle_gamma   90.00
#
_symmetry.space_group_name_H-M   'P 1'
#
loop_
_entity.id
_entity.type
_entity.pdbx_description
1 polymer ?
#
loop_
_entity_poly.entity_id
_entity_poly.type
_entity_poly.pdbx_seq_one_letter_code
_entity_poly.pdbx_strand_id
1 'polypeptide(L)'
;MSNMVEKGSKYTDEQRTEAAIQFAVLGNMKKVAKAIGIPRTTIVAWKQADWWNEIVTTALSEKREQHIAKYSRIVDKAQDVTLDKLPECSAAQANLIACQATDKAQLLSGMPTAINTNHDTRALAEICMELSRTMRGHRVVATQEADQD
;
A
#
# COMPACT_ATOMS: atom_id res chain seq x y z
N MET A 1 22.47 -13.78 -1.08
CA MET A 1 22.78 -13.04 0.16
C MET A 1 24.24 -12.62 0.09
N SER A 2 24.54 -11.44 -0.45
CA SER A 2 25.91 -10.94 -0.57
C SER A 2 26.51 -10.71 0.81
N ASN A 3 27.72 -11.24 1.02
CA ASN A 3 28.51 -11.07 2.24
C ASN A 3 28.70 -9.58 2.55
N MET A 4 28.08 -9.11 3.62
CA MET A 4 28.02 -7.70 4.02
C MET A 4 29.23 -7.29 4.89
N VAL A 5 30.40 -7.88 4.64
CA VAL A 5 31.55 -7.79 5.54
C VAL A 5 32.52 -6.70 5.10
N GLU A 6 32.41 -5.50 5.70
CA GLU A 6 33.61 -4.67 5.92
C GLU A 6 34.43 -5.31 7.05
N LYS A 7 35.61 -5.83 6.68
CA LYS A 7 36.62 -6.41 7.58
C LYS A 7 36.93 -5.41 8.72
N GLY A 8 36.54 -5.75 9.96
CA GLY A 8 36.90 -4.99 11.18
C GLY A 8 35.74 -4.48 12.04
N SER A 9 34.48 -4.72 11.66
CA SER A 9 33.34 -4.25 12.44
C SER A 9 33.09 -5.08 13.70
N LYS A 10 32.91 -4.42 14.86
CA LYS A 10 32.55 -5.04 16.15
C LYS A 10 31.15 -5.68 16.16
N TYR A 11 30.30 -5.35 15.19
CA TYR A 11 28.89 -5.72 15.18
C TYR A 11 28.58 -6.72 14.06
N THR A 12 27.73 -7.69 14.38
CA THR A 12 27.34 -8.75 13.44
C THR A 12 26.33 -8.24 12.41
N ASP A 13 26.14 -9.00 11.33
CA ASP A 13 25.17 -8.65 10.29
C ASP A 13 23.73 -8.74 10.78
N GLU A 14 23.46 -9.63 11.74
CA GLU A 14 22.16 -9.72 12.43
C GLU A 14 21.87 -8.44 13.21
N GLN A 15 22.87 -7.90 13.92
CA GLN A 15 22.73 -6.64 14.68
C GLN A 15 22.47 -5.43 13.77
N ARG A 16 23.09 -5.41 12.59
CA ARG A 16 22.85 -4.37 11.57
C ARG A 16 21.45 -4.45 10.99
N THR A 17 21.02 -5.68 10.67
CA THR A 17 19.69 -5.98 10.16
C THR A 17 18.62 -5.62 11.19
N GLU A 18 18.81 -6.03 12.45
CA GLU A 18 17.93 -5.70 13.56
C GLU A 18 17.81 -4.18 13.76
N ALA A 19 18.92 -3.44 13.68
CA ALA A 19 18.89 -1.98 13.78
C ALA A 19 18.02 -1.32 12.69
N ALA A 20 18.13 -1.80 11.45
CA ALA A 20 17.33 -1.31 10.32
C ALA A 20 15.84 -1.65 10.49
N ILE A 21 15.52 -2.89 10.90
CA ILE A 21 14.13 -3.31 11.17
C ILE A 21 13.52 -2.49 12.32
N GLN A 22 14.24 -2.33 13.43
CA GLN A 22 13.79 -1.52 14.56
C GLN A 22 13.59 -0.06 14.16
N PHE A 23 14.41 0.47 13.25
CA PHE A 23 14.21 1.80 12.69
C PHE A 23 12.92 1.90 11.86
N ALA A 24 12.61 0.91 11.03
CA ALA A 24 11.34 0.84 10.30
C ALA A 24 10.12 0.89 11.24
N VAL A 25 10.23 0.29 12.43
CA VAL A 25 9.15 0.26 13.42
C VAL A 25 9.06 1.56 14.23
N LEU A 26 10.19 2.09 14.71
CA LEU A 26 10.26 3.18 15.69
C LEU A 26 10.41 4.58 15.08
N GLY A 27 10.94 4.67 13.85
CA GLY A 27 11.21 5.92 13.14
C GLY A 27 12.23 6.86 13.79
N ASN A 28 12.85 6.47 14.91
CA ASN A 28 13.71 7.32 15.70
C ASN A 28 14.99 6.61 16.15
N MET A 29 16.14 7.08 15.65
CA MET A 29 17.45 6.50 15.92
C MET A 29 17.86 6.48 17.40
N LYS A 30 17.42 7.45 18.21
CA LYS A 30 17.69 7.43 19.66
C LYS A 30 16.94 6.29 20.34
N LYS A 31 15.69 6.03 19.91
CA LYS A 31 14.89 4.91 20.43
C LYS A 31 15.47 3.57 19.99
N VAL A 32 15.90 3.45 18.73
CA VAL A 32 16.56 2.24 18.20
C VAL A 32 17.84 1.96 18.99
N ALA A 33 18.72 2.96 19.14
CA ALA A 33 19.96 2.83 19.92
C ALA A 33 19.71 2.33 21.35
N LYS A 34 18.67 2.86 22.01
CA LYS A 34 18.26 2.41 23.35
C LYS A 34 17.71 0.98 23.34
N ALA A 35 16.97 0.59 22.30
CA ALA A 35 16.34 -0.72 22.19
C ALA A 35 17.36 -1.85 21.97
N ILE A 36 18.35 -1.62 21.10
CA ILE A 36 19.31 -2.66 20.70
C ILE A 36 20.69 -2.53 21.38
N GLY A 37 20.90 -1.49 22.18
CA GLY A 37 22.16 -1.26 22.90
C GLY A 37 23.34 -0.84 22.03
N ILE A 38 23.12 -0.42 20.78
CA ILE A 38 24.16 0.03 19.85
C ILE A 38 24.22 1.57 19.84
N PRO A 39 25.42 2.19 19.88
CA PRO A 39 25.54 3.64 19.85
C PRO A 39 24.86 4.27 18.64
N ARG A 40 24.12 5.36 18.86
CA ARG A 40 23.41 6.09 17.79
C ARG A 40 24.32 6.49 16.64
N THR A 41 25.55 6.91 16.93
CA THR A 41 26.54 7.30 15.92
C THR A 41 26.83 6.18 14.93
N THR A 42 26.98 4.95 15.43
CA THR A 42 27.18 3.75 14.61
C THR A 42 25.98 3.47 13.71
N ILE A 43 24.76 3.51 14.26
CA ILE A 43 23.53 3.24 13.49
C ILE A 43 23.31 4.31 12.41
N VAL A 44 23.66 5.57 12.71
CA VAL A 44 23.58 6.67 11.73
C VAL A 44 24.56 6.46 10.58
N ALA A 45 25.76 5.92 10.83
CA ALA A 45 26.69 5.56 9.76
C ALA A 45 26.13 4.44 8.89
N TRP A 46 25.53 3.40 9.48
CA TRP A 46 24.89 2.31 8.74
C TRP A 46 23.71 2.76 7.88
N LYS A 47 22.99 3.80 8.31
CA LYS A 47 21.88 4.38 7.55
C LYS A 47 22.30 4.86 6.15
N GLN A 48 23.58 5.19 5.97
CA GLN A 48 24.11 5.67 4.68
C GLN A 48 24.57 4.54 3.76
N ALA A 49 24.57 3.29 4.25
CA ALA A 49 24.96 2.15 3.44
C ALA A 49 23.80 1.69 2.54
N ASP A 50 24.14 1.17 1.35
CA ASP A 50 23.16 0.81 0.32
C ASP A 50 22.14 -0.23 0.80
N TRP A 51 22.58 -1.19 1.62
CA TRP A 51 21.74 -2.26 2.17
C TRP A 51 20.66 -1.77 3.13
N TRP A 52 20.84 -0.60 3.76
CA TRP A 52 19.94 -0.11 4.80
C TRP A 52 18.53 0.12 4.27
N ASN A 53 18.44 0.79 3.12
CA ASN A 53 17.16 1.14 2.52
C ASN A 53 16.38 -0.10 2.05
N GLU A 54 17.08 -1.12 1.56
CA GLU A 54 16.46 -2.39 1.17
C GLU A 54 15.79 -3.06 2.38
N ILE A 55 16.53 -3.22 3.48
CA ILE A 55 16.01 -3.86 4.71
C ILE A 55 14.83 -3.06 5.28
N VAL A 56 14.95 -1.72 5.37
CA VAL A 56 13.87 -0.87 5.88
C VAL A 56 12.63 -0.96 4.99
N THR A 57 12.79 -0.96 3.68
CA THR A 57 11.66 -1.02 2.74
C THR A 57 10.93 -2.35 2.87
N THR A 58 11.65 -3.46 2.93
CA THR A 58 11.08 -4.79 3.14
C THR A 58 10.33 -4.85 4.46
N ALA A 59 10.94 -4.41 5.57
CA ALA A 59 10.30 -4.41 6.89
C ALA A 59 9.03 -3.53 6.94
N LEU A 60 9.04 -2.38 6.27
CA LEU A 60 7.85 -1.52 6.17
C LEU A 60 6.75 -2.16 5.33
N SER A 61 7.11 -2.87 4.26
CA SER A 61 6.16 -3.60 3.42
C SER A 61 5.48 -4.72 4.21
N GLU A 62 6.24 -5.57 4.89
CA GLU A 62 5.72 -6.63 5.74
C GLU A 62 4.81 -6.08 6.84
N LYS A 63 5.25 -5.00 7.52
CA LYS A 63 4.42 -4.34 8.53
C LYS A 63 3.13 -3.80 7.95
N ARG A 64 3.17 -3.20 6.75
CA ARG A 64 1.97 -2.71 6.05
C ARG A 64 1.02 -3.86 5.75
N GLU A 65 1.53 -4.97 5.24
CA GLU A 65 0.74 -6.17 4.93
C GLU A 65 0.08 -6.75 6.20
N GLN A 66 0.83 -6.84 7.30
CA GLN A 66 0.27 -7.23 8.60
C GLN A 66 -0.83 -6.28 9.08
N HIS A 67 -0.64 -4.97 8.91
CA HIS A 67 -1.66 -3.97 9.24
C HIS A 67 -2.91 -4.13 8.36
N ILE A 68 -2.75 -4.34 7.06
CA ILE A 68 -3.86 -4.60 6.13
C ILE A 68 -4.61 -5.85 6.57
N ALA A 69 -3.93 -6.97 6.80
CA ALA A 69 -4.55 -8.23 7.23
C ALA A 69 -5.32 -8.07 8.55
N LYS A 70 -4.75 -7.33 9.52
CA LYS A 70 -5.44 -7.02 10.78
C LYS A 70 -6.68 -6.15 10.56
N TYR A 71 -6.57 -5.14 9.69
CA TYR A 71 -7.69 -4.26 9.36
C TYR A 71 -8.82 -5.04 8.66
N SER A 72 -8.51 -5.88 7.68
CA SER A 72 -9.49 -6.76 7.01
C SER A 72 -10.26 -7.60 8.02
N ARG A 73 -9.57 -8.28 8.95
CA ARG A 73 -10.25 -9.07 10.00
C ARG A 73 -11.17 -8.26 10.92
N ILE A 74 -10.85 -6.99 11.17
CA ILE A 74 -11.72 -6.10 11.95
C ILE A 74 -12.97 -5.75 11.15
N VAL A 75 -12.80 -5.44 9.86
CA VAL A 75 -13.91 -5.14 8.96
C VAL A 75 -14.85 -6.34 8.84
N ASP A 76 -14.32 -7.54 8.60
CA ASP A 76 -15.12 -8.76 8.48
C ASP A 76 -15.98 -8.99 9.74
N LYS A 77 -15.36 -8.92 10.93
CA LYS A 77 -16.08 -9.06 12.20
C LYS A 77 -17.13 -7.98 12.44
N ALA A 78 -16.86 -6.74 12.02
CA ALA A 78 -17.83 -5.66 12.15
C ALA A 78 -19.02 -5.87 11.20
N GLN A 79 -18.77 -6.41 10.01
CA GLN A 79 -19.81 -6.78 9.05
C GLN A 79 -20.66 -7.94 9.57
N ASP A 80 -20.06 -8.97 10.16
CA ASP A 80 -20.79 -10.08 10.80
C ASP A 80 -21.76 -9.57 11.87
N VAL A 81 -21.27 -8.74 12.80
CA VAL A 81 -22.11 -8.11 13.84
C VAL A 81 -23.22 -7.25 13.24
N THR A 82 -22.96 -6.59 12.11
CA THR A 82 -23.96 -5.76 11.42
C THR A 82 -25.03 -6.63 10.78
N LEU A 83 -24.65 -7.74 10.15
CA LEU A 83 -25.57 -8.70 9.54
C LEU A 83 -26.47 -9.34 10.60
N ASP A 84 -25.91 -9.75 11.73
CA ASP A 84 -26.66 -10.37 12.84
C ASP A 84 -27.74 -9.43 13.40
N LYS A 85 -27.46 -8.12 13.44
CA LYS A 85 -28.38 -7.10 13.99
C LYS A 85 -29.31 -6.48 12.96
N LEU A 86 -29.08 -6.71 11.68
CA LEU A 86 -29.87 -6.13 10.61
C LEU A 86 -31.38 -6.44 10.74
N PRO A 87 -31.83 -7.65 11.13
CA PRO A 87 -33.26 -7.96 11.29
C PRO A 87 -33.97 -7.15 12.38
N GLU A 88 -33.23 -6.67 13.38
CA GLU A 88 -33.78 -5.91 14.53
C GLU A 88 -33.76 -4.40 14.29
N CYS A 89 -33.13 -3.95 13.21
CA CYS A 89 -32.96 -2.54 12.90
C CYS A 89 -34.26 -1.89 12.41
N SER A 90 -34.44 -0.61 12.76
CA SER A 90 -35.48 0.21 12.13
C SER A 90 -35.21 0.38 10.63
N ALA A 91 -36.26 0.68 9.85
CA ALA A 91 -36.14 0.92 8.41
C ALA A 91 -35.07 1.99 8.07
N ALA A 92 -34.97 3.05 8.87
CA ALA A 92 -33.95 4.09 8.69
C ALA A 92 -32.53 3.55 8.90
N GLN A 93 -32.30 2.73 9.93
CA GLN A 93 -31.00 2.12 10.20
C GLN A 93 -30.61 1.10 9.12
N ALA A 94 -31.55 0.25 8.70
CA ALA A 94 -31.31 -0.71 7.63
C ALA A 94 -30.93 -0.02 6.31
N ASN A 95 -31.60 1.10 5.99
CA ASN A 95 -31.26 1.89 4.81
C ASN A 95 -29.85 2.50 4.89
N LEU A 96 -29.45 3.04 6.06
CA LEU A 96 -28.08 3.55 6.24
C LEU A 96 -27.01 2.47 6.07
N ILE A 97 -27.24 1.28 6.64
CA ILE A 97 -26.34 0.13 6.49
C ILE A 97 -26.22 -0.24 5.01
N ALA A 98 -27.34 -0.31 4.29
CA ALA A 98 -27.36 -0.63 2.87
C ALA A 98 -26.59 0.40 2.02
N CYS A 99 -26.79 1.71 2.28
CA CYS A 99 -26.06 2.77 1.60
C CYS A 99 -24.54 2.66 1.84
N GLN A 100 -24.12 2.48 3.09
CA GLN A 100 -22.71 2.34 3.44
C GLN A 100 -22.07 1.12 2.80
N ALA A 101 -22.75 -0.04 2.82
CA ALA A 101 -22.27 -1.25 2.19
C ALA A 101 -22.12 -1.10 0.67
N THR A 102 -23.10 -0.44 0.03
CA THR A 102 -23.08 -0.15 -1.41
C THR A 102 -21.88 0.72 -1.78
N ASP A 103 -21.66 1.82 -1.05
CA ASP A 103 -20.51 2.70 -1.25
C ASP A 103 -19.18 1.95 -1.11
N LYS A 104 -19.03 1.10 -0.08
CA LYS A 104 -17.80 0.31 0.11
C LYS A 104 -17.58 -0.70 -1.01
N ALA A 105 -18.64 -1.37 -1.47
CA ALA A 105 -18.55 -2.28 -2.61
C ALA A 105 -18.11 -1.54 -3.88
N GLN A 106 -18.65 -0.34 -4.14
CA GLN A 106 -18.25 0.50 -5.27
C GLN A 106 -16.77 0.88 -5.20
N LEU A 107 -16.29 1.36 -4.04
CA LEU A 107 -14.87 1.71 -3.86
C LEU A 107 -13.95 0.51 -4.11
N LEU A 108 -14.30 -0.66 -3.59
CA LEU A 108 -13.51 -1.89 -3.76
C LEU A 108 -13.46 -2.36 -5.21
N SER A 109 -14.54 -2.14 -5.96
CA SER A 109 -14.60 -2.45 -7.39
C SER A 109 -14.04 -1.34 -8.29
N GLY A 110 -13.47 -0.27 -7.71
CA GLY A 110 -13.01 0.89 -8.48
C GLY A 110 -14.14 1.62 -9.22
N MET A 111 -15.38 1.39 -8.82
CA MET A 111 -16.56 2.05 -9.38
C MET A 111 -16.68 3.46 -8.80
N PRO A 112 -17.18 4.44 -9.58
CA PRO A 112 -17.46 5.77 -9.07
C PRO A 112 -18.41 5.68 -7.87
N THR A 113 -18.02 6.29 -6.75
CA THR A 113 -18.96 6.57 -5.65
C THR A 113 -19.64 7.90 -5.91
N ALA A 114 -20.83 8.09 -5.36
CA ALA A 114 -21.57 9.34 -5.43
C ALA A 114 -20.92 10.42 -4.55
N ILE A 115 -19.70 10.84 -4.89
CA ILE A 115 -19.14 12.09 -4.37
C ILE A 115 -19.83 13.19 -5.17
N ASN A 116 -20.77 13.87 -4.54
CA ASN A 116 -21.44 15.03 -5.13
C ASN A 116 -20.41 16.19 -5.21
N THR A 117 -19.57 16.14 -6.22
CA THR A 117 -18.70 17.24 -6.63
C THR A 117 -18.91 17.42 -8.13
N ASN A 118 -19.33 18.62 -8.52
CA ASN A 118 -19.48 19.12 -9.88
C ASN A 118 -18.20 18.91 -10.73
N HIS A 119 -17.89 17.67 -11.10
CA HIS A 119 -16.95 17.36 -12.15
C HIS A 119 -17.73 16.60 -13.21
N ASP A 120 -17.86 17.27 -14.35
CA ASP A 120 -18.60 16.87 -15.53
C ASP A 120 -18.14 15.47 -15.96
N THR A 121 -18.87 14.45 -15.53
CA THR A 121 -18.64 13.03 -15.89
C THR A 121 -18.62 12.84 -17.40
N ARG A 122 -19.24 13.77 -18.13
CA ARG A 122 -19.17 13.90 -19.58
C ARG A 122 -17.76 14.18 -20.11
N ALA A 123 -17.00 15.07 -19.46
CA ALA A 123 -15.64 15.40 -19.87
C ALA A 123 -14.69 14.20 -19.71
N LEU A 124 -14.85 13.42 -18.63
CA LEU A 124 -14.10 12.17 -18.44
C LEU A 124 -14.49 11.11 -19.47
N ALA A 125 -15.78 10.98 -19.79
CA ALA A 125 -16.25 10.08 -20.83
C ALA A 125 -15.69 10.47 -22.22
N GLU A 126 -15.62 11.76 -22.53
CA GLU A 126 -15.03 12.29 -23.76
C GLU A 126 -13.53 11.98 -23.84
N ILE A 127 -12.76 12.23 -22.76
CA ILE A 127 -11.33 11.88 -22.69
C ILE A 127 -11.12 10.37 -22.86
N CYS A 128 -11.92 9.52 -22.20
CA CYS A 128 -11.82 8.06 -22.35
C CYS A 128 -12.15 7.59 -23.78
N MET A 129 -13.14 8.21 -24.43
CA MET A 129 -13.48 7.92 -25.82
C MET A 129 -12.35 8.34 -26.78
N GLU A 130 -11.74 9.49 -26.54
CA GLU A 130 -10.62 10.01 -27.33
C GLU A 130 -9.37 9.14 -27.18
N LEU A 131 -9.01 8.76 -25.94
CA LEU A 131 -7.92 7.81 -25.69
C LEU A 131 -8.15 6.48 -26.40
N SER A 132 -9.38 5.97 -26.37
CA SER A 132 -9.77 4.73 -27.05
C SER A 132 -9.73 4.82 -28.57
N ARG A 133 -9.90 6.02 -29.15
CA ARG A 133 -9.72 6.26 -30.59
C ARG A 133 -8.23 6.30 -30.94
N THR A 134 -7.42 7.00 -30.16
CA THR A 134 -5.98 7.13 -30.36
C THR A 134 -5.24 5.79 -30.21
N MET A 135 -5.65 4.98 -29.22
CA MET A 135 -5.13 3.62 -29.01
C MET A 135 -5.47 2.68 -30.18
N ARG A 136 -6.66 2.82 -30.79
CA ARG A 136 -7.01 2.07 -32.00
C ARG A 136 -6.24 2.54 -33.22
N GLY A 137 -5.98 3.84 -33.36
CA GLY A 137 -5.15 4.39 -34.44
C GLY A 137 -3.71 3.87 -34.42
N HIS A 138 -3.07 3.80 -33.25
CA HIS A 138 -1.71 3.25 -33.12
C HIS A 138 -1.63 1.75 -33.44
N ARG A 139 -2.69 0.98 -33.22
CA ARG A 139 -2.72 -0.46 -33.54
C ARG A 139 -2.72 -0.73 -35.05
N VAL A 140 -3.26 0.18 -35.87
CA VAL A 140 -3.33 0.00 -37.32
C VAL A 140 -1.97 0.27 -37.99
N VAL A 141 -1.21 1.25 -37.49
CA VAL A 141 0.11 1.60 -38.06
C VAL A 141 1.13 0.49 -37.84
N ALA A 142 1.13 -0.15 -36.67
CA ALA A 142 2.07 -1.25 -36.35
C ALA A 142 1.87 -2.53 -37.20
N THR A 143 0.74 -2.66 -37.91
CA THR A 143 0.45 -3.87 -38.72
C THR A 143 0.82 -3.69 -40.20
N GLN A 144 1.06 -2.45 -40.66
CA GLN A 144 1.36 -2.16 -42.08
C GLN A 144 2.86 -2.17 -42.42
N GLU A 145 3.76 -2.13 -41.44
CA GLU A 145 5.21 -2.20 -41.66
C GLU A 145 5.78 -3.63 -41.68
N ALA A 146 4.96 -4.65 -41.42
CA ALA A 146 5.39 -6.05 -41.36
C ALA A 146 5.18 -6.85 -42.66
N ASP A 147 4.69 -6.21 -43.73
CA ASP A 147 4.30 -6.87 -45.00
C ASP A 147 5.08 -6.33 -46.22
N GLN A 148 6.24 -5.71 -45.97
CA GLN A 148 7.20 -5.30 -47.00
C GLN A 148 8.58 -5.89 -46.68
N ASP A 149 8.74 -7.20 -46.88
CA ASP A 149 10.02 -7.88 -47.12
C ASP A 149 9.81 -9.04 -48.11
#